data_AF-A0A8H7WLC6-F1
#
_entry.id   AF-A0A8H7WLC6-F1
#
_cell.length_a   1.000
_cell.length_b   1.000
_cell.length_c   1.000
_cell.angle_alpha   90.00
_cell.angle_beta   90.00
_cell.angle_gamma   90.00
#
_symmetry.space_group_name_H-M   'P 1'
#
loop_
_entity.id
_entity.type
_entity.pdbx_description
1 polymer ?
#
loop_
_entity_poly.entity_id
_entity_poly.type
_entity_poly.pdbx_seq_one_letter_code
_entity_poly.pdbx_strand_id
1 'polypeptide(L)'
;QLNEAAQMQKEVLEKRRRTYGEDHLYTISALSNLANMYGDLGQVDEAVNMKTEVLEKMKSILGEEHPDTLLAMNNLAVTLGDLGRLDEVITLLNVTVPIMVRIYGEDHPRMKVAIGNLARLIEIRGAFKIMADRAELEFNTKSDDVELKKLKLTSVNAVIIVLGPTG
;
A
#
# COMPACT_ATOMS: atom_id res chain seq x y z
N GLN A 1 17.59 6.89 20.77
CA GLN A 1 18.12 6.72 19.40
C GLN A 1 17.07 6.99 18.32
N LEU A 2 16.04 6.15 18.07
CA LEU A 2 15.06 6.44 16.98
C LEU A 2 14.20 7.70 17.22
N ASN A 3 13.72 7.92 18.45
CA ASN A 3 12.97 9.14 18.79
C ASN A 3 13.79 10.43 18.61
N GLU A 4 15.08 10.39 18.95
CA GLU A 4 15.99 11.54 18.75
C GLU A 4 16.26 11.77 17.27
N ALA A 5 16.40 10.69 16.47
CA ALA A 5 16.52 10.78 15.03
C ALA A 5 15.28 11.40 14.39
N ALA A 6 14.07 10.98 14.80
CA ALA A 6 12.82 11.57 14.34
C ALA A 6 12.71 13.06 14.71
N GLN A 7 13.17 13.44 15.91
CA GLN A 7 13.18 14.85 16.32
C GLN A 7 14.15 15.69 15.48
N MET A 8 15.38 15.20 15.24
CA MET A 8 16.32 15.86 14.34
C MET A 8 15.76 15.97 12.91
N GLN A 9 15.06 14.94 12.45
CA GLN A 9 14.46 14.94 11.12
C GLN A 9 13.31 15.96 10.99
N LYS A 10 12.52 16.18 12.06
CA LYS A 10 11.54 17.28 12.11
C LYS A 10 12.21 18.64 11.99
N GLU A 11 13.30 18.86 12.70
CA GLU A 11 14.06 20.12 12.61
C GLU A 11 14.61 20.35 11.19
N VAL A 12 15.11 19.29 10.55
CA VAL A 12 15.56 19.33 9.15
C VAL A 12 14.41 19.69 8.21
N LEU A 13 13.23 19.08 8.39
CA LEU A 13 12.03 19.38 7.60
C LEU A 13 11.64 20.87 7.74
N GLU A 14 11.52 21.37 8.97
CA GLU A 14 11.15 22.76 9.24
C GLU A 14 12.17 23.76 8.69
N LYS A 15 13.46 23.44 8.77
CA LYS A 15 14.50 24.28 8.15
C LYS A 15 14.35 24.31 6.63
N ARG A 16 14.11 23.17 5.99
CA ARG A 16 13.93 23.10 4.53
C ARG A 16 12.66 23.82 4.06
N ARG A 17 11.55 23.70 4.80
CA ARG A 17 10.33 24.49 4.55
C ARG A 17 10.62 25.99 4.52
N ARG A 18 11.35 26.51 5.51
CA ARG A 18 11.69 27.94 5.59
C ARG A 18 12.67 28.39 4.51
N THR A 19 13.61 27.55 4.13
CA THR A 19 14.65 27.91 3.14
C THR A 19 14.20 27.75 1.70
N TYR A 20 13.47 26.67 1.40
CA TYR A 20 13.16 26.27 0.01
C TYR A 20 11.66 26.32 -0.31
N GLY A 21 10.79 26.39 0.69
CA GLY A 21 9.34 26.27 0.51
C GLY A 21 8.82 24.84 0.63
N GLU A 22 7.49 24.69 0.70
CA GLU A 22 6.81 23.42 0.94
C GLU A 22 6.95 22.43 -0.24
N ASP A 23 6.86 22.94 -1.46
CA ASP A 23 6.82 22.13 -2.68
C ASP A 23 8.21 21.90 -3.29
N HIS A 24 9.27 22.31 -2.60
CA HIS A 24 10.62 22.03 -3.07
C HIS A 24 10.97 20.56 -2.85
N LEU A 25 11.58 19.90 -3.85
CA LEU A 25 11.90 18.47 -3.79
C LEU A 25 12.73 18.09 -2.55
N TYR A 26 13.67 18.94 -2.11
CA TYR A 26 14.40 18.69 -0.86
C TYR A 26 13.52 18.72 0.40
N THR A 27 12.50 19.57 0.45
CA THR A 27 11.52 19.60 1.55
C THR A 27 10.71 18.31 1.54
N ILE A 28 10.22 17.92 0.36
CA ILE A 28 9.43 16.69 0.18
C ILE A 28 10.26 15.44 0.52
N SER A 29 11.54 15.37 0.14
CA SER A 29 12.42 14.26 0.55
C SER A 29 12.61 14.21 2.07
N ALA A 30 12.68 15.35 2.75
CA ALA A 30 12.77 15.37 4.21
C ALA A 30 11.47 14.90 4.88
N LEU A 31 10.31 15.25 4.29
CA LEU A 31 8.99 14.77 4.70
C LEU A 31 8.90 13.24 4.56
N SER A 32 9.30 12.70 3.41
CA SER A 32 9.32 11.25 3.16
C SER A 32 10.22 10.50 4.15
N ASN A 33 11.37 11.06 4.51
CA ASN A 33 12.28 10.44 5.47
C ASN A 33 11.70 10.44 6.89
N LEU A 34 11.04 11.53 7.29
CA LEU A 34 10.36 11.58 8.58
C LEU A 34 9.20 10.57 8.64
N ALA A 35 8.45 10.43 7.55
CA ALA A 35 7.38 9.45 7.45
C ALA A 35 7.91 8.00 7.60
N ASN A 36 9.06 7.68 7.01
CA ASN A 36 9.69 6.38 7.21
C ASN A 36 10.06 6.14 8.69
N MET A 37 10.64 7.14 9.37
CA MET A 37 10.97 7.02 10.79
C MET A 37 9.74 6.80 11.67
N TYR A 38 8.62 7.44 11.35
CA TYR A 38 7.36 7.19 12.05
C TYR A 38 6.86 5.76 11.86
N GLY A 39 7.00 5.20 10.65
CA GLY A 39 6.74 3.78 10.41
C GLY A 39 7.61 2.89 11.30
N ASP A 40 8.92 3.16 11.37
CA ASP A 40 9.87 2.41 12.21
C ASP A 40 9.58 2.53 13.72
N LEU A 41 8.94 3.64 14.13
CA LEU A 41 8.49 3.88 15.50
C LEU A 41 7.10 3.27 15.81
N GLY A 42 6.46 2.63 14.82
CA GLY A 42 5.11 2.08 14.95
C GLY A 42 3.98 3.12 14.87
N GLN A 43 4.30 4.37 14.51
CA GLN A 43 3.35 5.44 14.23
C GLN A 43 2.89 5.35 12.77
N VAL A 44 2.27 4.23 12.42
CA VAL A 44 2.08 3.82 11.03
C VAL A 44 1.01 4.66 10.32
N ASP A 45 -0.03 5.11 11.01
CA ASP A 45 -1.06 5.99 10.43
C ASP A 45 -0.49 7.38 10.09
N GLU A 46 0.33 7.97 10.96
CA GLU A 46 1.05 9.21 10.66
C GLU A 46 1.98 9.03 9.47
N ALA A 47 2.69 7.91 9.40
CA ALA A 47 3.55 7.58 8.26
C ALA A 47 2.76 7.49 6.94
N VAL A 48 1.57 6.87 6.95
CA VAL A 48 0.68 6.80 5.77
C VAL A 48 0.28 8.19 5.32
N ASN A 49 -0.23 9.03 6.23
CA ASN A 49 -0.71 10.37 5.89
C ASN A 49 0.41 11.21 5.24
N MET A 50 1.60 11.17 5.82
CA MET A 50 2.75 11.90 5.27
C MET A 50 3.24 11.34 3.94
N LYS A 51 3.22 10.01 3.75
CA LYS A 51 3.58 9.40 2.46
C LYS A 51 2.56 9.70 1.37
N THR A 52 1.28 9.79 1.71
CA THR A 52 0.23 10.26 0.80
C THR A 52 0.48 11.69 0.36
N GLU A 53 0.80 12.60 1.30
CA GLU A 53 1.16 13.99 0.97
C GLU A 53 2.38 14.05 0.04
N VAL A 54 3.44 13.28 0.33
CA VAL A 54 4.62 13.18 -0.52
C VAL A 54 4.24 12.73 -1.93
N LEU A 55 3.39 11.71 -2.06
CA LEU A 55 2.95 11.19 -3.35
C LEU A 55 2.19 12.25 -4.15
N GLU A 56 1.24 12.95 -3.53
CA GLU A 56 0.46 14.01 -4.19
C GLU A 56 1.36 15.14 -4.71
N LYS A 57 2.32 15.58 -3.88
CA LYS A 57 3.30 16.60 -4.29
C LYS A 57 4.19 16.10 -5.44
N MET A 58 4.69 14.87 -5.37
CA MET A 58 5.52 14.29 -6.44
C MET A 58 4.75 14.16 -7.76
N LYS A 59 3.48 13.73 -7.72
CA LYS A 59 2.61 13.70 -8.90
C LYS A 59 2.46 15.08 -9.53
N SER A 60 2.25 16.11 -8.70
CA SER A 60 2.09 17.49 -9.15
C SER A 60 3.36 18.06 -9.79
N ILE A 61 4.53 17.80 -9.20
CA ILE A 61 5.80 18.43 -9.62
C ILE A 61 6.47 17.67 -10.76
N LEU A 62 6.53 16.34 -10.68
CA LEU A 62 7.33 15.49 -11.58
C LEU A 62 6.46 14.72 -12.58
N GLY A 63 5.16 14.64 -12.33
CA GLY A 63 4.23 13.80 -13.09
C GLY A 63 4.13 12.39 -12.53
N GLU A 64 3.08 11.68 -12.96
CA GLU A 64 2.70 10.37 -12.41
C GLU A 64 3.68 9.24 -12.74
N GLU A 65 4.31 9.29 -13.92
CA GLU A 65 5.21 8.25 -14.40
C GLU A 65 6.68 8.48 -14.02
N HIS A 66 6.99 9.60 -13.35
CA HIS A 66 8.37 9.90 -13.00
C HIS A 66 8.92 8.85 -12.02
N PRO A 67 10.18 8.38 -12.20
CA PRO A 67 10.85 7.45 -11.31
C PRO A 67 10.63 7.67 -9.81
N ASP A 68 10.75 8.93 -9.36
CA ASP A 68 10.60 9.29 -7.95
C ASP A 68 9.14 9.26 -7.47
N THR A 69 8.17 9.57 -8.34
CA THR A 69 6.75 9.41 -8.05
C THR A 69 6.40 7.94 -7.89
N LEU A 70 6.90 7.09 -8.78
CA LEU A 70 6.69 5.63 -8.71
C LEU A 70 7.34 5.04 -7.44
N LEU A 71 8.50 5.56 -7.03
CA LEU A 71 9.12 5.19 -5.75
C LEU A 71 8.25 5.61 -4.55
N ALA A 72 7.67 6.81 -4.58
CA ALA A 72 6.76 7.28 -3.53
C ALA A 72 5.49 6.39 -3.43
N MET A 73 4.89 6.00 -4.57
CA MET A 73 3.77 5.05 -4.61
C MET A 73 4.14 3.72 -3.96
N ASN A 74 5.31 3.18 -4.30
CA ASN A 74 5.79 1.92 -3.73
C ASN A 74 6.04 2.01 -2.22
N ASN A 75 6.62 3.12 -1.74
CA ASN A 75 6.86 3.33 -0.31
C ASN A 75 5.56 3.47 0.51
N LEU A 76 4.53 4.05 -0.08
CA LEU A 76 3.19 4.13 0.50
C LEU A 76 2.53 2.74 0.53
N ALA A 77 2.63 1.98 -0.56
CA ALA A 77 2.10 0.62 -0.66
C ALA A 77 2.69 -0.33 0.39
N VAL A 78 3.99 -0.23 0.70
CA VAL A 78 4.63 -1.00 1.79
C VAL A 78 3.95 -0.70 3.13
N THR A 79 3.83 0.57 3.49
CA THR A 79 3.28 0.98 4.78
C THR A 79 1.79 0.64 4.92
N LEU A 80 1.02 0.75 3.84
CA LEU A 80 -0.36 0.28 3.82
C LEU A 80 -0.46 -1.25 3.97
N GLY A 81 0.48 -1.99 3.38
CA GLY A 81 0.58 -3.43 3.51
C GLY A 81 0.87 -3.89 4.93
N ASP A 82 1.72 -3.16 5.66
CA ASP A 82 2.01 -3.42 7.07
C ASP A 82 0.80 -3.16 7.98
N LEU A 83 -0.15 -2.32 7.56
CA LEU A 83 -1.45 -2.12 8.20
C LEU A 83 -2.53 -3.12 7.75
N GLY A 84 -2.23 -3.99 6.78
CA GLY A 84 -3.24 -4.87 6.18
C GLY A 84 -4.29 -4.12 5.34
N ARG A 85 -4.04 -2.88 4.93
CA ARG A 85 -4.93 -2.07 4.08
C ARG A 85 -4.79 -2.47 2.61
N LEU A 86 -5.07 -3.74 2.32
CA LEU A 86 -4.68 -4.39 1.07
C LEU A 86 -5.37 -3.81 -0.17
N ASP A 87 -6.62 -3.35 -0.06
CA ASP A 87 -7.35 -2.75 -1.19
C ASP A 87 -6.65 -1.48 -1.72
N GLU A 88 -6.06 -0.69 -0.82
CA GLU A 88 -5.30 0.50 -1.19
C GLU A 88 -3.94 0.14 -1.80
N VAL A 89 -3.29 -0.90 -1.27
CA VAL A 89 -2.06 -1.46 -1.86
C VAL A 89 -2.32 -1.92 -3.30
N ILE A 90 -3.41 -2.67 -3.52
CA ILE A 90 -3.81 -3.15 -4.85
C ILE A 90 -4.04 -1.97 -5.80
N THR A 91 -4.76 -0.95 -5.34
CA THR A 91 -5.03 0.25 -6.15
C THR A 91 -3.73 0.92 -6.59
N LEU A 92 -2.78 1.10 -5.68
CA LEU A 92 -1.47 1.69 -5.99
C LEU A 92 -0.63 0.81 -6.94
N LEU A 93 -0.56 -0.50 -6.69
CA LEU A 93 0.26 -1.40 -7.50
C LEU A 93 -0.30 -1.59 -8.91
N ASN A 94 -1.63 -1.57 -9.10
CA ASN A 94 -2.25 -1.63 -10.42
C ASN A 94 -1.85 -0.46 -11.33
N VAL A 95 -1.59 0.72 -10.74
CA VAL A 95 -1.05 1.87 -11.47
C VAL A 95 0.47 1.74 -11.65
N THR A 96 1.17 1.41 -10.56
CA THR A 96 2.63 1.51 -10.50
C THR A 96 3.35 0.43 -11.31
N VAL A 97 2.89 -0.81 -11.23
CA VAL A 97 3.60 -1.98 -11.79
C VAL A 97 3.68 -1.94 -13.31
N PRO A 98 2.59 -1.68 -14.07
CA PRO A 98 2.67 -1.60 -15.53
C PRO A 98 3.64 -0.53 -16.02
N ILE A 99 3.67 0.62 -15.33
CA ILE A 99 4.57 1.73 -15.66
C ILE A 99 6.01 1.34 -15.35
N MET A 100 6.28 0.76 -14.18
CA MET A 100 7.62 0.33 -13.82
C MET A 100 8.16 -0.76 -14.76
N VAL A 101 7.33 -1.73 -15.17
CA VAL A 101 7.72 -2.75 -16.17
C VAL A 101 8.08 -2.10 -17.50
N ARG A 102 7.28 -1.13 -17.96
CA ARG A 102 7.55 -0.40 -19.21
C ARG A 102 8.85 0.41 -19.16
N ILE A 103 9.13 1.08 -18.04
CA ILE A 103 10.29 1.99 -17.90
C ILE A 103 11.59 1.21 -17.63
N TYR A 104 11.53 0.22 -16.74
CA TYR A 104 12.72 -0.43 -16.20
C TYR A 104 12.93 -1.86 -16.72
N GLY A 105 11.87 -2.52 -17.20
CA GLY A 105 11.86 -3.95 -17.45
C GLY A 105 11.58 -4.78 -16.20
N GLU A 106 11.16 -6.03 -16.40
CA GLU A 106 10.73 -6.95 -15.33
C GLU A 106 11.88 -7.31 -14.37
N ASP A 107 13.11 -7.43 -14.87
CA ASP A 107 14.29 -7.86 -14.10
C ASP A 107 14.99 -6.72 -13.34
N HIS A 108 14.47 -5.50 -13.39
CA HIS A 108 15.16 -4.36 -12.81
C HIS A 108 15.17 -4.43 -11.26
N PRO A 109 16.30 -4.10 -10.58
CA PRO A 109 16.37 -4.16 -9.11
C PRO A 109 15.29 -3.36 -8.37
N ARG A 110 14.80 -2.26 -8.96
CA ARG A 110 13.69 -1.46 -8.38
C ARG A 110 12.34 -2.17 -8.41
N MET A 111 12.15 -3.21 -9.23
CA MET A 111 10.93 -4.02 -9.24
C MET A 111 10.82 -4.97 -8.04
N LYS A 112 11.93 -5.30 -7.36
CA LYS A 112 11.95 -6.30 -6.29
C LYS A 112 10.93 -6.04 -5.17
N VAL A 113 10.76 -4.78 -4.78
CA VAL A 113 9.82 -4.41 -3.70
C VAL A 113 8.37 -4.49 -4.18
N ALA A 114 8.07 -3.97 -5.37
CA ALA A 114 6.73 -4.04 -5.95
C ALA A 114 6.31 -5.51 -6.19
N ILE A 115 7.22 -6.35 -6.68
CA ILE A 115 7.00 -7.80 -6.83
C ILE A 115 6.78 -8.46 -5.46
N GLY A 116 7.57 -8.12 -4.44
CA GLY A 116 7.38 -8.63 -3.07
C GLY A 116 6.00 -8.28 -2.48
N ASN A 117 5.53 -7.05 -2.70
CA ASN A 117 4.21 -6.63 -2.26
C ASN A 117 3.09 -7.34 -3.03
N LEU A 118 3.24 -7.53 -4.35
CA LEU A 118 2.32 -8.33 -5.15
C LEU A 118 2.26 -9.79 -4.67
N ALA A 119 3.41 -10.41 -4.40
CA ALA A 119 3.47 -11.78 -3.89
C ALA A 119 2.72 -11.91 -2.56
N ARG A 120 2.97 -10.99 -1.61
CA ARG A 120 2.25 -10.94 -0.32
C ARG A 120 0.74 -10.78 -0.51
N LEU A 121 0.29 -9.93 -1.44
CA LEU A 121 -1.13 -9.78 -1.75
C LEU A 121 -1.75 -11.05 -2.31
N ILE A 122 -1.06 -11.75 -3.21
CA ILE A 122 -1.52 -13.02 -3.78
C ILE A 122 -1.64 -14.08 -2.69
N GLU A 123 -0.66 -14.19 -1.79
CA GLU A 123 -0.69 -15.11 -0.66
C GLU A 123 -1.89 -14.84 0.27
N ILE A 124 -2.09 -13.58 0.65
CA ILE A 124 -3.20 -13.21 1.54
C ILE A 124 -4.55 -13.46 0.86
N ARG A 125 -4.72 -13.08 -0.41
CA ARG A 125 -5.93 -13.38 -1.19
C ARG A 125 -6.19 -14.89 -1.28
N GLY A 126 -5.15 -15.68 -1.53
CA GLY A 126 -5.24 -17.14 -1.57
C GLY A 126 -5.69 -17.74 -0.23
N ALA A 127 -5.09 -17.28 0.88
CA ALA A 127 -5.47 -17.72 2.22
C ALA A 127 -6.92 -17.37 2.56
N PHE A 128 -7.38 -16.15 2.24
CA PHE A 128 -8.78 -15.76 2.43
C PHE A 128 -9.74 -16.59 1.59
N LYS A 129 -9.40 -16.88 0.33
CA LYS A 129 -10.20 -17.75 -0.53
C LYS A 129 -10.37 -19.15 0.08
N ILE A 130 -9.27 -19.76 0.53
CA ILE A 130 -9.30 -21.08 1.19
C ILE A 130 -10.16 -21.05 2.46
N MET A 131 -10.02 -20.01 3.29
CA MET A 131 -10.83 -19.86 4.49
C MET A 131 -12.32 -19.70 4.18
N ALA A 132 -12.66 -18.93 3.15
CA ALA A 132 -14.04 -18.74 2.69
C ALA A 132 -14.64 -20.06 2.16
N ASP A 133 -13.92 -20.76 1.28
CA ASP A 133 -14.34 -22.05 0.71
C ASP A 133 -14.56 -23.10 1.82
N ARG A 134 -13.67 -23.14 2.83
CA ARG A 134 -13.82 -24.04 3.99
C ARG A 134 -15.03 -23.66 4.86
N ALA A 135 -15.22 -22.38 5.15
CA ALA A 135 -16.36 -21.89 5.93
C ALA A 135 -17.68 -22.19 5.23
N GLU A 136 -17.72 -22.09 3.90
CA GLU A 136 -18.86 -22.46 3.08
C GLU A 136 -19.15 -23.97 3.16
N LEU A 137 -18.13 -24.82 2.98
CA LEU A 137 -18.27 -26.28 3.10
C LEU A 137 -18.77 -26.70 4.48
N GLU A 138 -18.18 -26.16 5.55
CA GLU A 138 -18.61 -26.46 6.93
C GLU A 138 -20.05 -25.99 7.19
N PHE A 139 -20.48 -24.85 6.64
CA PHE A 139 -21.85 -24.37 6.80
C PHE A 139 -22.85 -25.22 6.00
N ASN A 140 -22.51 -25.57 4.76
CA ASN A 140 -23.36 -26.40 3.90
C ASN A 140 -23.56 -27.81 4.46
N THR A 141 -22.58 -28.34 5.18
CA THR A 141 -22.63 -29.68 5.79
C THR A 141 -23.30 -29.71 7.16
N LYS A 142 -23.35 -28.59 7.90
CA LYS A 142 -23.87 -28.54 9.28
C LYS A 142 -25.22 -27.85 9.46
N SER A 143 -25.68 -27.04 8.51
CA SER A 143 -27.01 -26.40 8.57
C SER A 143 -28.06 -27.25 7.86
N ASP A 144 -29.28 -27.36 8.38
CA ASP A 144 -30.40 -28.01 7.66
C ASP A 144 -31.34 -27.01 6.98
N ASP A 145 -31.12 -25.71 7.19
CA ASP A 145 -31.98 -24.64 6.69
C ASP A 145 -31.56 -24.19 5.29
N VAL A 146 -32.36 -24.58 4.29
CA VAL A 146 -32.09 -24.35 2.86
C VAL A 146 -32.12 -22.86 2.48
N GLU A 147 -32.98 -22.05 3.08
CA GLU A 147 -33.06 -20.61 2.80
C GLU A 147 -31.89 -19.88 3.45
N LEU A 148 -31.51 -20.28 4.66
CA LEU A 148 -30.32 -19.75 5.33
C LEU A 148 -29.03 -20.11 4.58
N LYS A 149 -28.95 -21.29 3.96
CA LYS A 149 -27.88 -21.69 3.02
C LYS A 149 -27.78 -20.76 1.81
N LYS A 150 -28.88 -20.48 1.13
CA LYS A 150 -28.89 -19.58 -0.04
C LYS A 150 -28.44 -18.17 0.34
N LEU A 151 -29.01 -17.59 1.40
CA LEU A 151 -28.70 -16.22 1.83
C LEU A 151 -27.21 -16.07 2.16
N LYS A 152 -26.63 -17.06 2.85
CA LYS A 152 -25.23 -17.02 3.25
C LYS A 152 -24.28 -17.24 2.07
N LEU A 153 -24.62 -18.15 1.15
CA LEU A 153 -23.87 -18.38 -0.08
C LEU A 153 -23.77 -17.10 -0.93
N THR A 154 -24.85 -16.33 -1.03
CA THR A 154 -24.84 -15.03 -1.71
C THR A 154 -23.92 -14.03 -1.02
N SER A 155 -23.90 -13.98 0.32
CA SER A 155 -23.02 -13.07 1.08
C SER A 155 -21.53 -13.45 1.02
N VAL A 156 -21.19 -14.75 1.04
CA VAL A 156 -19.80 -15.22 0.90
C VAL A 156 -19.29 -14.95 -0.51
N ASN A 157 -20.10 -15.25 -1.54
CA ASN A 157 -19.77 -14.91 -2.92
C ASN A 157 -19.64 -13.41 -3.13
N ALA A 158 -20.45 -12.57 -2.47
CA ALA A 158 -20.29 -11.12 -2.53
C ALA A 158 -18.94 -10.66 -1.95
N VAL A 159 -18.47 -11.26 -0.84
CA VAL A 159 -17.14 -10.96 -0.26
C VAL A 159 -16.02 -11.40 -1.21
N ILE A 160 -16.17 -12.55 -1.89
CA ILE A 160 -15.20 -13.04 -2.89
C ILE A 160 -15.20 -12.14 -4.15
N ILE A 161 -16.36 -11.64 -4.58
CA ILE A 161 -16.52 -10.75 -5.74
C ILE A 161 -15.97 -9.34 -5.47
N VAL A 162 -16.14 -8.81 -4.24
CA VAL A 162 -15.55 -7.52 -3.84
C VAL A 162 -14.02 -7.58 -3.84
N LEU A 163 -13.44 -8.76 -3.62
CA LEU A 163 -11.99 -9.02 -3.74
C LEU A 163 -11.56 -9.45 -5.16
N GLY A 164 -12.40 -9.14 -6.17
CA GLY A 164 -12.43 -9.77 -7.49
C GLY A 164 -11.13 -9.78 -8.31
N PRO A 165 -11.11 -10.61 -9.38
CA PRO A 165 -9.94 -10.90 -10.19
C PRO A 165 -9.74 -9.82 -11.26
N THR A 166 -8.51 -9.57 -11.67
CA THR A 166 -8.23 -9.00 -13.00
C THR A 166 -7.53 -10.08 -13.82
N GLY A 167 -8.14 -10.38 -14.97
CA GLY A 167 -7.82 -11.52 -15.84
C GLY A 167 -6.52 -11.43 -16.60
#